data_AF-A0A4Q3A3R4-F1
#
_entry.id   AF-A0A4Q3A3R4-F1
#
_cell.length_a   1.000
_cell.length_b   1.000
_cell.length_c   1.000
_cell.angle_alpha   90.00
_cell.angle_beta   90.00
_cell.angle_gamma   90.00
#
_symmetry.space_group_name_H-M   'P 1'
#
loop_
_entity.id
_entity.type
_entity.pdbx_description
1 polymer ?
#
loop_
_entity_poly.entity_id
_entity_poly.type
_entity_poly.pdbx_seq_one_letter_code
_entity_poly.pdbx_strand_id
1 'polypeptide(L)'
;MKNRNPARRDFFMLLSGSFMNVSRQQIADFAILALRWYLAYYMFDYGVGKLMGNQFGAPDPRILDMPVKQVDRFFLAWHLFGLSRSFNVIVGLFQILGGVLIVMNRTALVGAVFLLPIIANTFFIDLAFTSNVPGEALTIRLACMMLSDFIILYYYRNKLLIAWQAITRGISARFRYPWWVYLLLVPVGLLIDATWGVIIWPLKTVITLMLR
;
A
#
# COMPACT_ATOMS: atom_id res chain seq x y z
N MET A 1 -18.11 40.09 11.03
CA MET A 1 -17.39 38.80 11.03
C MET A 1 -18.23 37.75 10.30
N LYS A 2 -17.88 37.37 9.07
CA LYS A 2 -18.51 36.22 8.38
C LYS A 2 -17.44 35.47 7.59
N ASN A 3 -16.71 34.61 8.29
CA ASN A 3 -15.78 33.66 7.72
C ASN A 3 -16.59 32.57 6.99
N ARG A 4 -17.04 32.86 5.75
CA ARG A 4 -17.69 31.84 4.91
C ARG A 4 -16.58 31.05 4.24
N ASN A 5 -16.38 29.82 4.70
CA ASN A 5 -15.52 28.81 4.10
C ASN A 5 -15.73 28.79 2.56
N PRO A 6 -14.73 29.12 1.73
CA PRO A 6 -14.88 29.26 0.28
C PRO A 6 -15.45 27.99 -0.37
N ALA A 7 -15.07 26.82 0.13
CA ALA A 7 -15.57 25.52 -0.34
C ALA A 7 -17.10 25.35 -0.26
N ARG A 8 -17.78 26.06 0.67
CA ARG A 8 -19.24 25.95 0.84
C ARG A 8 -20.00 26.84 -0.14
N ARG A 9 -19.40 27.91 -0.67
CA ARG A 9 -20.01 28.73 -1.74
C ARG A 9 -19.96 27.99 -3.08
N ASP A 10 -18.85 27.33 -3.34
CA ASP A 10 -18.60 26.66 -4.62
C ASP A 10 -19.55 25.46 -4.82
N PHE A 11 -19.89 24.74 -3.74
CA PHE A 11 -20.85 23.61 -3.82
C PHE A 11 -22.28 24.04 -4.16
N PHE A 12 -22.78 25.16 -3.61
CA PHE A 12 -24.12 25.66 -3.94
C PHE A 12 -24.19 26.30 -5.34
N MET A 13 -23.08 26.80 -5.87
CA MET A 13 -22.98 27.30 -7.25
C MET A 13 -23.06 26.20 -8.31
N LEU A 14 -22.68 24.96 -7.98
CA LEU A 14 -22.74 23.82 -8.90
C LEU A 14 -24.17 23.33 -9.17
N LEU A 15 -25.10 23.56 -8.23
CA LEU A 15 -26.51 23.14 -8.35
C LEU A 15 -27.42 24.19 -9.00
N SER A 16 -26.95 25.43 -9.18
CA SER A 16 -27.80 26.56 -9.61
C SER A 16 -27.81 26.85 -11.12
N GLY A 17 -27.30 25.95 -11.97
CA GLY A 17 -27.41 26.07 -13.43
C GLY A 17 -26.64 27.25 -14.06
N SER A 18 -25.84 27.98 -13.27
CA SER A 18 -24.87 28.94 -13.79
C SER A 18 -23.62 28.15 -14.19
N PHE A 19 -23.54 27.69 -15.46
CA PHE A 19 -22.32 27.16 -16.05
C PHE A 19 -21.30 28.30 -16.18
N MET A 20 -20.76 28.69 -15.03
CA MET A 20 -19.73 29.70 -14.85
C MET A 20 -18.39 29.14 -15.33
N ASN A 21 -17.55 30.04 -15.81
CA ASN A 21 -16.18 29.80 -16.26
C ASN A 21 -15.33 29.03 -15.23
N VAL A 22 -15.44 27.70 -15.19
CA VAL A 22 -14.57 26.85 -14.37
C VAL A 22 -13.21 26.79 -15.06
N SER A 23 -12.17 27.22 -14.36
CA SER A 23 -10.81 27.17 -14.89
C SER A 23 -10.33 25.71 -15.00
N ARG A 24 -9.42 25.44 -15.96
CA ARG A 24 -8.78 24.12 -16.10
C ARG A 24 -8.11 23.64 -14.80
N GLN A 25 -7.62 24.58 -13.98
CA GLN A 25 -6.96 24.28 -12.71
C GLN A 25 -7.96 23.77 -11.66
N GLN A 26 -9.14 24.39 -11.55
CA GLN A 26 -10.19 23.89 -10.65
C GLN A 26 -10.66 22.49 -11.01
N ILE A 27 -10.76 22.19 -12.31
CA ILE A 27 -11.11 20.84 -12.80
C ILE A 27 -10.03 19.83 -12.40
N ALA A 28 -8.75 20.17 -12.60
CA ALA A 28 -7.64 19.31 -12.21
C ALA A 28 -7.62 19.06 -10.69
N ASP A 29 -7.80 20.10 -9.88
CA ASP A 29 -7.81 19.99 -8.41
C ASP A 29 -8.96 19.08 -7.93
N PHE A 30 -10.14 19.23 -8.53
CA PHE A 30 -11.29 18.39 -8.24
C PHE A 30 -11.06 16.93 -8.69
N ALA A 31 -10.47 16.71 -9.87
CA ALA A 31 -10.13 15.37 -10.33
C ALA A 31 -9.15 14.67 -9.39
N ILE A 32 -8.11 15.36 -8.91
CA ILE A 32 -7.17 14.84 -7.92
C ILE A 32 -7.87 14.54 -6.60
N LEU A 33 -8.79 15.40 -6.15
CA LEU A 33 -9.59 15.14 -4.96
C LEU A 33 -10.44 13.87 -5.13
N ALA A 34 -11.08 13.68 -6.29
CA ALA A 34 -11.88 12.49 -6.59
C ALA A 34 -11.02 11.22 -6.58
N LEU A 35 -9.84 11.23 -7.19
CA LEU A 35 -8.90 10.10 -7.18
C LEU A 35 -8.43 9.76 -5.76
N ARG A 36 -8.17 10.76 -4.92
CA ARG A 36 -7.79 10.55 -3.51
C ARG A 36 -8.91 9.86 -2.74
N TRP A 37 -10.16 10.27 -2.93
CA TRP A 37 -11.32 9.64 -2.29
C TRP A 37 -11.61 8.23 -2.84
N TYR A 38 -11.39 8.01 -4.13
CA TYR A 38 -11.46 6.69 -4.74
C TYR A 38 -10.46 5.72 -4.09
N LEU A 39 -9.21 6.14 -3.92
CA LEU A 39 -8.21 5.34 -3.21
C LEU A 39 -8.57 5.11 -1.75
N ALA A 40 -9.00 6.17 -1.05
CA ALA A 40 -9.39 6.08 0.34
C ALA A 40 -10.52 5.07 0.56
N TYR A 41 -11.55 5.10 -0.29
CA TYR A 41 -12.67 4.16 -0.23
C TYR A 41 -12.19 2.70 -0.24
N TYR A 42 -11.39 2.31 -1.24
CA TYR A 42 -10.91 0.93 -1.34
C TYR A 42 -9.93 0.56 -0.23
N MET A 43 -9.11 1.50 0.24
CA MET A 43 -8.21 1.26 1.37
C MET A 43 -8.97 1.03 2.67
N PHE A 44 -10.08 1.74 2.90
CA PHE A 44 -10.95 1.48 4.04
C PHE A 44 -11.72 0.18 3.88
N ASP A 45 -12.31 -0.08 2.71
CA ASP A 45 -13.06 -1.30 2.43
C ASP A 45 -12.18 -2.55 2.64
N TYR A 46 -11.03 -2.60 1.99
CA TYR A 46 -10.10 -3.74 2.10
C TYR A 46 -9.43 -3.82 3.46
N GLY A 47 -9.13 -2.67 4.07
CA GLY A 47 -8.53 -2.62 5.39
C GLY A 47 -9.47 -3.15 6.47
N VAL A 48 -10.72 -2.68 6.48
CA VAL A 48 -11.77 -3.16 7.40
C VAL A 48 -12.10 -4.62 7.11
N GLY A 49 -12.20 -5.02 5.84
CA GLY A 49 -12.41 -6.43 5.45
C GLY A 49 -11.35 -7.36 6.04
N LYS A 50 -10.08 -6.97 5.99
CA LYS A 50 -8.99 -7.73 6.63
C LYS A 50 -9.07 -7.70 8.16
N LEU A 51 -9.42 -6.56 8.75
CA LEU A 51 -9.63 -6.42 10.19
C LEU A 51 -10.82 -7.23 10.71
N MET A 52 -11.83 -7.49 9.90
CA MET A 52 -12.99 -8.30 10.31
C MET A 52 -12.82 -9.79 9.97
N GLY A 53 -11.84 -10.13 9.13
CA GLY A 53 -11.60 -11.51 8.69
C GLY A 53 -12.48 -11.93 7.52
N ASN A 54 -13.19 -10.98 6.91
CA ASN A 54 -14.12 -11.22 5.81
C ASN A 54 -13.45 -11.16 4.43
N GLN A 55 -12.18 -10.73 4.36
CA GLN A 55 -11.48 -10.54 3.09
C GLN A 55 -11.08 -11.86 2.41
N PHE A 56 -10.62 -12.83 3.20
CA PHE A 56 -10.18 -14.13 2.70
C PHE A 56 -11.24 -15.16 3.10
N GLY A 57 -11.93 -15.71 2.10
CA GLY A 57 -13.05 -16.63 2.30
C GLY A 57 -12.60 -17.99 2.84
N ALA A 58 -13.56 -18.75 3.38
CA ALA A 58 -13.34 -20.15 3.72
C ALA A 58 -12.88 -20.92 2.47
N PRO A 59 -11.95 -21.89 2.61
CA PRO A 59 -11.53 -22.71 1.49
C PRO A 59 -12.76 -23.35 0.84
N ASP A 60 -12.87 -23.21 -0.47
CA ASP A 60 -13.94 -23.82 -1.25
C ASP A 60 -13.95 -25.33 -0.93
N PRO A 61 -15.06 -25.91 -0.43
CA PRO A 61 -15.07 -27.32 -0.03
C PRO A 61 -14.59 -28.28 -1.11
N ARG A 62 -14.71 -27.88 -2.39
CA ARG A 62 -14.25 -28.66 -3.54
C ARG A 62 -12.73 -28.85 -3.58
N ILE A 63 -11.95 -27.98 -2.95
CA ILE A 63 -10.47 -28.08 -2.96
C ILE A 63 -9.92 -28.92 -1.80
N LEU A 64 -10.74 -29.24 -0.79
CA LEU A 64 -10.27 -29.88 0.44
C LEU A 64 -9.74 -31.30 0.22
N ASP A 65 -10.36 -32.04 -0.70
CA ASP A 65 -9.98 -33.43 -1.02
C ASP A 65 -9.08 -33.52 -2.28
N MET A 66 -8.67 -32.37 -2.85
CA MET A 66 -7.84 -32.34 -4.04
C MET A 66 -6.35 -32.44 -3.67
N PRO A 67 -5.54 -33.22 -4.42
CA PRO A 67 -4.09 -33.11 -4.32
C PRO A 67 -3.64 -31.67 -4.54
N VAL A 68 -2.75 -31.15 -3.69
CA VAL A 68 -2.27 -29.75 -3.72
C VAL A 68 -1.83 -29.30 -5.12
N LYS A 69 -1.22 -30.19 -5.91
CA LYS A 69 -0.79 -29.92 -7.29
C LYS A 69 -1.93 -29.64 -8.28
N GLN A 70 -3.16 -30.03 -7.93
CA GLN A 70 -4.36 -29.87 -8.74
C GLN A 70 -5.23 -28.70 -8.26
N VAL A 71 -4.94 -28.14 -7.09
CA VAL A 71 -5.65 -26.96 -6.56
C VAL A 71 -5.22 -25.72 -7.35
N ASP A 72 -6.20 -24.92 -7.78
CA ASP A 72 -5.94 -23.67 -8.49
C ASP A 72 -5.17 -22.67 -7.59
N ARG A 73 -4.23 -21.95 -8.22
CA ARG A 73 -3.30 -21.02 -7.54
C ARG A 73 -4.04 -19.96 -6.73
N PHE A 74 -5.21 -19.52 -7.19
CA PHE A 74 -6.02 -18.51 -6.51
C PHE A 74 -6.46 -19.02 -5.14
N PHE A 75 -7.07 -20.21 -5.10
CA PHE A 75 -7.56 -20.79 -3.85
C PHE A 75 -6.43 -21.10 -2.87
N LEU A 76 -5.28 -21.52 -3.39
CA LEU A 76 -4.09 -21.79 -2.58
C LEU A 76 -3.56 -20.51 -1.92
N ALA A 77 -3.44 -19.43 -2.69
CA ALA A 77 -3.02 -18.13 -2.19
C ALA A 77 -4.03 -17.56 -1.19
N TRP A 78 -5.33 -17.60 -1.51
CA TRP A 78 -6.39 -17.14 -0.61
C TRP A 78 -6.41 -17.89 0.71
N HIS A 79 -6.21 -19.21 0.69
CA HIS A 79 -6.07 -19.99 1.90
C HIS A 79 -4.84 -19.56 2.71
N LEU A 80 -3.67 -19.45 2.09
CA LEU A 80 -2.42 -19.03 2.73
C LEU A 80 -2.55 -17.66 3.43
N PHE A 81 -3.10 -16.66 2.74
CA PHE A 81 -3.32 -15.33 3.33
C PHE A 81 -4.44 -15.33 4.38
N GLY A 82 -5.38 -16.28 4.32
CA GLY A 82 -6.39 -16.51 5.35
C GLY A 82 -5.84 -17.09 6.66
N LEU A 83 -4.71 -17.82 6.64
CA LEU A 83 -4.19 -18.53 7.82
C LEU A 83 -3.73 -17.61 8.96
N SER A 84 -3.16 -16.45 8.65
CA SER A 84 -2.55 -15.56 9.65
C SER A 84 -3.42 -14.34 9.94
N ARG A 85 -4.14 -14.40 11.06
CA ARG A 85 -4.93 -13.27 11.56
C ARG A 85 -4.06 -12.03 11.81
N SER A 86 -2.89 -12.21 12.41
CA SER A 86 -1.96 -11.13 12.71
C SER A 86 -1.45 -10.44 11.44
N PHE A 87 -1.14 -11.21 10.40
CA PHE A 87 -0.76 -10.66 9.09
C PHE A 87 -1.89 -9.80 8.51
N ASN A 88 -3.13 -10.31 8.53
CA ASN A 88 -4.29 -9.60 8.01
C ASN A 88 -4.57 -8.29 8.77
N VAL A 89 -4.45 -8.31 10.10
CA VAL A 89 -4.61 -7.11 10.93
C VAL A 89 -3.55 -6.06 10.59
N ILE A 90 -2.27 -6.44 10.49
CA ILE A 90 -1.19 -5.50 10.18
C ILE A 90 -1.39 -4.86 8.80
N VAL A 91 -1.64 -5.67 7.77
CA VAL A 91 -1.88 -5.17 6.41
C VAL A 91 -3.11 -4.28 6.38
N GLY A 92 -4.20 -4.68 7.04
CA GLY A 92 -5.43 -3.89 7.09
C GLY A 92 -5.24 -2.55 7.80
N LEU A 93 -4.48 -2.51 8.90
CA LEU A 93 -4.13 -1.26 9.60
C LEU A 93 -3.33 -0.32 8.71
N PHE A 94 -2.37 -0.83 7.94
CA PHE A 94 -1.62 0.00 6.98
C PHE A 94 -2.51 0.51 5.85
N GLN A 95 -3.43 -0.29 5.33
CA GLN A 95 -4.41 0.18 4.35
C GLN A 95 -5.27 1.32 4.93
N ILE A 96 -5.83 1.14 6.12
CA ILE A 96 -6.64 2.17 6.81
C ILE A 96 -5.80 3.44 7.06
N LEU A 97 -4.57 3.31 7.55
CA LEU A 97 -3.68 4.44 7.79
C LEU A 97 -3.40 5.22 6.50
N GLY A 98 -3.08 4.53 5.41
CA GLY A 98 -2.89 5.17 4.11
C GLY A 98 -4.16 5.86 3.59
N GLY A 99 -5.33 5.25 3.81
CA GLY A 99 -6.64 5.84 3.53
C GLY A 99 -6.88 7.14 4.31
N VAL A 100 -6.56 7.19 5.60
CA VAL A 100 -6.65 8.42 6.40
C VAL A 100 -5.68 9.48 5.89
N LEU A 101 -4.43 9.11 5.64
CA LEU A 101 -3.39 10.04 5.17
C LEU A 101 -3.75 10.67 3.83
N ILE A 102 -4.33 9.92 2.90
CA ILE A 102 -4.63 10.43 1.55
C ILE A 102 -5.85 11.36 1.53
N VAL A 103 -6.82 11.19 2.43
CA VAL A 103 -7.99 12.08 2.58
C VAL A 103 -7.61 13.44 3.16
N MET A 104 -6.68 13.47 4.10
CA MET A 104 -6.22 14.70 4.74
C MET A 104 -5.37 15.54 3.78
N ASN A 105 -5.81 16.77 3.48
CA ASN A 105 -5.13 17.68 2.54
C ASN A 105 -3.65 17.94 2.88
N ARG A 106 -3.30 17.91 4.17
CA ARG A 106 -1.93 18.14 4.64
C ARG A 106 -1.00 16.96 4.42
N THR A 107 -1.53 15.74 4.45
CA THR A 107 -0.76 14.50 4.37
C THR A 107 -0.96 13.74 3.06
N ALA A 108 -1.74 14.27 2.12
CA ALA A 108 -2.10 13.59 0.87
C ALA A 108 -0.90 13.03 0.10
N LEU A 109 0.18 13.82 -0.01
CA LEU A 109 1.41 13.38 -0.69
C LEU A 109 2.11 12.24 0.07
N VAL A 110 2.12 12.30 1.40
CA VAL A 110 2.68 11.22 2.25
C VAL A 110 1.83 9.96 2.10
N GLY A 111 0.50 10.11 2.12
CA GLY A 111 -0.44 9.01 1.90
C GLY A 111 -0.25 8.34 0.54
N ALA A 112 -0.07 9.11 -0.53
CA ALA A 112 0.20 8.58 -1.87
C ALA A 112 1.52 7.77 -1.92
N VAL A 113 2.62 8.33 -1.41
CA VAL A 113 3.91 7.60 -1.35
C VAL A 113 3.81 6.34 -0.47
N PHE A 114 3.03 6.39 0.61
CA PHE A 114 2.83 5.28 1.54
C PHE A 114 1.96 4.16 0.96
N LEU A 115 0.91 4.51 0.22
CA LEU A 115 -0.02 3.55 -0.39
C LEU A 115 0.57 2.84 -1.60
N LEU A 116 1.44 3.50 -2.36
CA LEU A 116 2.05 2.94 -3.57
C LEU A 116 2.65 1.53 -3.37
N PRO A 117 3.55 1.27 -2.40
CA PRO A 117 4.09 -0.07 -2.18
C PRO A 117 3.04 -1.08 -1.70
N ILE A 118 2.01 -0.65 -0.97
CA ILE A 118 0.93 -1.52 -0.47
C ILE A 118 0.05 -2.00 -1.63
N ILE A 119 -0.36 -1.07 -2.49
CA ILE A 119 -1.15 -1.35 -3.69
C ILE A 119 -0.33 -2.20 -4.65
N ALA A 120 0.93 -1.83 -4.92
CA ALA A 120 1.81 -2.57 -5.82
C ALA A 120 2.04 -4.02 -5.34
N ASN A 121 2.31 -4.22 -4.05
CA ASN A 121 2.49 -5.56 -3.49
C ASN A 121 1.22 -6.42 -3.68
N THR A 122 0.05 -5.86 -3.35
CA THR A 122 -1.24 -6.54 -3.53
C THR A 122 -1.50 -6.86 -5.01
N PHE A 123 -1.21 -5.91 -5.90
CA PHE A 123 -1.36 -6.07 -7.35
C PHE A 123 -0.48 -7.19 -7.90
N PHE A 124 0.79 -7.25 -7.53
CA PHE A 124 1.70 -8.29 -8.02
C PHE A 124 1.36 -9.68 -7.48
N ILE A 125 0.89 -9.77 -6.23
CA ILE A 125 0.36 -11.02 -5.67
C ILE A 125 -0.85 -11.46 -6.49
N ASP A 126 -1.82 -10.58 -6.70
CA ASP A 126 -3.02 -10.91 -7.45
C ASP A 126 -2.69 -11.35 -8.89
N LEU A 127 -1.82 -10.60 -9.57
CA LEU A 127 -1.36 -10.93 -10.92
C LEU A 127 -0.65 -12.29 -11.02
N ALA A 128 0.12 -12.66 -9.98
CA ALA A 128 0.88 -13.91 -9.99
C ALA A 128 0.02 -15.15 -9.66
N PHE A 129 -1.02 -14.98 -8.85
CA PHE A 129 -1.79 -16.10 -8.28
C PHE A 129 -3.22 -16.22 -8.80
N THR A 130 -3.77 -15.22 -9.49
CA THR A 130 -5.12 -15.25 -10.03
C THR A 130 -5.14 -15.77 -11.48
N SER A 131 -5.80 -16.91 -11.71
CA SER A 131 -5.74 -17.66 -12.99
C SER A 131 -6.99 -17.58 -13.87
N ASN A 132 -8.12 -17.00 -13.43
CA ASN A 132 -9.41 -17.10 -14.14
C ASN A 132 -10.26 -15.82 -14.14
N VAL A 133 -11.16 -15.73 -15.12
CA VAL A 133 -12.01 -14.57 -15.50
C VAL A 133 -12.84 -13.91 -14.37
N PRO A 134 -13.29 -14.59 -13.29
CA PRO A 134 -13.89 -13.88 -12.14
C PRO A 134 -12.87 -13.03 -11.34
N GLY A 135 -11.58 -13.33 -11.46
CA GLY A 135 -10.49 -12.69 -10.71
C GLY A 135 -9.87 -11.47 -11.37
N GLU A 136 -10.07 -11.28 -12.68
CA GLU A 136 -9.51 -10.12 -13.42
C GLU A 136 -10.08 -8.78 -12.94
N ALA A 137 -11.30 -8.77 -12.40
CA ALA A 137 -11.91 -7.54 -11.88
C ALA A 137 -11.12 -6.96 -10.69
N LEU A 138 -10.47 -7.81 -9.89
CA LEU A 138 -9.59 -7.34 -8.81
C LEU A 138 -8.29 -6.78 -9.38
N THR A 139 -7.67 -7.48 -10.33
CA THR A 139 -6.44 -7.04 -10.99
C THR A 139 -6.62 -5.69 -11.68
N ILE A 140 -7.70 -5.54 -12.45
CA ILE A 140 -8.04 -4.28 -13.15
C ILE A 140 -8.24 -3.16 -12.12
N ARG A 141 -8.97 -3.42 -11.04
CA ARG A 141 -9.20 -2.43 -10.00
C ARG A 141 -7.90 -2.00 -9.31
N LEU A 142 -7.05 -2.95 -8.95
CA LEU A 142 -5.73 -2.67 -8.35
C LEU A 142 -4.85 -1.87 -9.32
N ALA A 143 -4.90 -2.17 -10.62
CA ALA A 143 -4.22 -1.38 -11.64
C ALA A 143 -4.77 0.06 -11.74
N CYS A 144 -6.09 0.24 -11.71
CA CYS A 144 -6.71 1.57 -11.68
C CYS A 144 -6.34 2.35 -10.42
N MET A 145 -6.27 1.70 -9.27
CA MET A 145 -5.81 2.30 -8.02
C MET A 145 -4.35 2.74 -8.13
N MET A 146 -3.48 1.86 -8.62
CA MET A 146 -2.06 2.19 -8.82
C MET A 146 -1.88 3.35 -9.80
N LEU A 147 -2.62 3.39 -10.90
CA LEU A 147 -2.64 4.50 -11.84
C LEU A 147 -3.13 5.81 -11.20
N SER A 148 -4.19 5.74 -10.40
CA SER A 148 -4.73 6.90 -9.68
C SER A 148 -3.68 7.50 -8.74
N ASP A 149 -2.93 6.64 -8.05
CA ASP A 149 -1.86 7.05 -7.13
C ASP A 149 -0.70 7.71 -7.90
N PHE A 150 -0.29 7.15 -9.03
CA PHE A 150 0.71 7.78 -9.91
C PHE A 150 0.26 9.15 -10.43
N ILE A 151 -1.02 9.32 -10.80
CA ILE A 151 -1.56 10.62 -11.23
C ILE A 151 -1.47 11.64 -10.08
N ILE A 152 -1.80 11.25 -8.85
CA ILE A 152 -1.69 12.10 -7.66
C ILE A 152 -0.23 12.50 -7.41
N LEU A 153 0.70 11.55 -7.46
CA LEU A 153 2.14 11.82 -7.30
C LEU A 153 2.67 12.75 -8.38
N TYR A 154 2.27 12.55 -9.64
CA TYR A 154 2.66 13.38 -10.76
C TYR A 154 2.11 14.81 -10.66
N TYR A 155 0.88 14.97 -10.17
CA TYR A 155 0.28 16.28 -9.90
C TYR A 155 1.07 17.04 -8.83
N TYR A 156 1.52 16.37 -7.76
CA TYR A 156 2.34 16.97 -6.69
C TYR A 156 3.86 16.87 -6.91
N ARG A 157 4.33 16.57 -8.14
CA ARG A 157 5.75 16.28 -8.44
C ARG A 157 6.74 17.33 -7.94
N ASN A 158 6.40 18.62 -8.01
CA ASN A 158 7.30 19.69 -7.58
C ASN A 158 7.58 19.61 -6.07
N LYS A 159 6.55 19.33 -5.26
CA LYS A 159 6.69 19.13 -3.82
C LYS A 159 7.45 17.83 -3.51
N LEU A 160 7.18 16.77 -4.28
CA LEU A 160 7.88 15.49 -4.15
C LEU A 160 9.38 15.64 -4.41
N LEU A 161 9.78 16.40 -5.44
CA LEU A 161 11.18 16.64 -5.76
C LEU A 161 11.89 17.46 -4.68
N ILE A 162 11.22 18.47 -4.10
CA ILE A 162 11.77 19.24 -2.98
C ILE A 162 11.97 18.34 -1.75
N ALA A 163 10.97 17.51 -1.42
CA ALA A 163 11.08 16.57 -0.31
C ALA A 163 12.22 15.56 -0.54
N TRP A 164 12.32 15.00 -1.76
CA TRP A 164 13.40 14.10 -2.15
C TRP A 164 14.77 14.75 -2.01
N GLN A 165 14.93 16.00 -2.47
CA GLN A 165 16.18 16.74 -2.31
C GLN A 165 16.50 17.00 -0.84
N ALA A 166 15.51 17.33 -0.02
CA ALA A 166 15.70 17.60 1.40
C ALA A 166 16.20 16.36 2.16
N ILE A 167 15.72 15.16 1.79
CA ILE A 167 16.14 13.92 2.44
C ILE A 167 17.40 13.30 1.84
N THR A 168 17.78 13.62 0.59
CA THR A 168 18.95 13.00 -0.07
C THR A 168 20.19 13.89 -0.06
N ARG A 169 20.04 15.21 -0.09
CA ARG A 169 21.19 16.12 -0.09
C ARG A 169 21.91 16.05 1.26
N GLY A 170 23.24 15.91 1.20
CA GLY A 170 24.09 15.86 2.40
C GLY A 170 24.24 14.47 3.02
N ILE A 171 23.54 13.45 2.52
CA ILE A 171 23.83 12.05 2.86
C ILE A 171 25.06 11.62 2.06
N SER A 172 26.24 11.93 2.58
CA SER A 172 27.50 11.35 2.12
C SER A 172 28.21 10.73 3.30
N ALA A 173 28.82 9.56 3.09
CA ALA A 173 29.67 8.97 4.11
C ALA A 173 30.77 9.97 4.48
N ARG A 174 30.97 10.17 5.78
CA ARG A 174 32.01 11.07 6.31
C ARG A 174 33.40 10.73 5.76
N PHE A 175 33.61 9.46 5.41
CA PHE A 175 34.82 8.94 4.80
C PHE A 175 34.49 8.18 3.51
N ARG A 176 35.32 8.36 2.49
CA ARG A 176 35.25 7.57 1.24
C ARG A 176 36.15 6.35 1.38
N TYR A 177 35.61 5.17 1.11
CA TYR A 177 36.35 3.92 1.10
C TYR A 177 36.60 3.46 -0.35
N PRO A 178 37.70 2.75 -0.63
CA PRO A 178 37.91 2.14 -1.93
C PRO A 178 36.91 0.99 -2.17
N TRP A 179 36.57 0.72 -3.44
CA TRP A 179 35.51 -0.23 -3.83
C TRP A 179 35.67 -1.65 -3.23
N TRP A 180 36.92 -2.11 -3.01
CA TRP A 180 37.20 -3.42 -2.44
C TRP A 180 36.76 -3.57 -0.98
N VAL A 181 36.71 -2.46 -0.22
CA VAL A 181 36.16 -2.49 1.16
C VAL A 181 34.70 -2.90 1.12
N TYR A 182 33.92 -2.40 0.16
CA TYR A 182 32.52 -2.77 0.00
C TYR A 182 32.34 -4.25 -0.34
N LEU A 183 33.27 -4.85 -1.10
CA LEU A 183 33.26 -6.29 -1.34
C LEU A 183 33.57 -7.09 -0.08
N LEU A 184 34.49 -6.63 0.77
CA LEU A 184 34.81 -7.26 2.05
C LEU A 184 33.68 -7.10 3.09
N LEU A 185 32.86 -6.05 3.00
CA LEU A 185 31.71 -5.86 3.89
C LEU A 185 30.64 -6.94 3.70
N VAL A 186 30.52 -7.54 2.51
CA VAL A 186 29.56 -8.61 2.24
C VAL A 186 29.82 -9.86 3.11
N PRO A 187 31.01 -10.50 3.06
CA PRO A 187 31.30 -11.66 3.91
C PRO A 187 31.32 -11.30 5.40
N VAL A 188 31.79 -10.10 5.78
CA VAL A 188 31.71 -9.64 7.19
C VAL A 188 30.26 -9.56 7.65
N GLY A 189 29.36 -9.01 6.82
CA GLY A 189 27.93 -8.98 7.10
C GLY A 189 27.33 -10.38 7.26
N LEU A 190 27.70 -11.33 6.40
CA LEU A 190 27.25 -12.72 6.51
C LEU A 190 27.74 -13.39 7.80
N LEU A 191 28.98 -13.11 8.23
CA LEU A 191 29.51 -13.61 9.49
C LEU A 191 28.74 -13.02 10.68
N ILE A 192 28.47 -11.71 10.65
CA ILE A 192 27.66 -11.05 11.68
C ILE A 192 26.27 -11.69 11.75
N ASP A 193 25.61 -11.91 10.61
CA ASP A 193 24.30 -12.55 10.57
C ASP A 193 24.33 -13.98 11.12
N ALA A 194 25.34 -14.77 10.76
CA ALA A 194 25.56 -16.10 11.32
C ALA A 194 25.74 -16.07 12.84
N THR A 195 26.51 -15.11 13.36
CA THR A 195 26.70 -14.96 14.82
C THR A 195 25.39 -14.59 15.53
N TRP A 196 24.60 -13.68 14.98
CA TRP A 196 23.28 -13.34 15.52
C TRP A 196 22.33 -14.53 15.47
N GLY A 197 22.37 -15.33 14.40
CA GLY A 197 21.63 -16.57 14.28
C GLY A 197 21.92 -17.54 15.42
N VAL A 198 23.20 -17.75 15.76
CA VAL A 198 23.62 -18.61 16.88
C VAL A 198 23.16 -18.05 18.22
N ILE A 199 23.28 -16.73 18.43
CA ILE A 199 22.88 -16.07 19.69
C ILE A 199 21.36 -16.14 19.92
N ILE A 200 20.56 -15.95 18.88
CA ILE A 200 19.09 -15.89 18.97
C ILE A 200 18.46 -17.28 18.95
N TRP A 201 19.15 -18.30 18.43
CA TRP A 201 18.62 -19.67 18.30
C TRP A 201 18.07 -20.28 19.60
N PRO A 202 18.73 -20.15 20.77
CA PRO A 202 18.18 -20.62 22.06
C PRO A 202 16.87 -19.90 22.42
N LEU A 203 16.80 -18.58 22.25
CA LEU A 203 15.62 -17.78 22.54
C LEU A 203 14.44 -18.18 21.65
N LYS A 204 14.68 -18.37 20.35
CA LYS A 204 13.66 -18.85 19.40
C LYS A 204 13.11 -20.21 19.81
N THR A 205 13.97 -21.11 20.27
CA THR A 205 13.58 -22.46 20.73
C THR A 205 12.68 -22.38 21.97
N VAL A 206 13.03 -21.53 22.95
CA VAL A 206 12.20 -21.30 24.15
C VAL A 206 10.83 -20.72 23.80
N ILE A 207 10.79 -19.68 22.95
CA ILE A 207 9.53 -19.07 22.50
C ILE A 207 8.65 -20.09 21.77
N THR A 208 9.24 -20.91 20.90
CA THR A 208 8.50 -21.94 20.15
C THR A 208 7.95 -23.02 21.06
N LEU A 209 8.67 -23.39 22.14
CA LEU A 209 8.20 -24.32 23.16
C LEU A 209 7.05 -23.74 24.00
N MET A 210 7.06 -22.43 24.29
CA MET A 210 5.98 -21.76 25.03
C MET A 210 4.71 -21.51 24.20
N LEU A 211 4.81 -21.49 22.88
CA LEU A 211 3.69 -21.26 21.95
C LEU A 211 3.08 -22.56 21.38
N ARG A 212 3.61 -23.73 21.76
CA ARG A 212 3.01 -25.04 21.51
C ARG A 212 2.14 -25.45 22.68
#